data_AF-A0A941EYX9-F1
#
_entry.id   AF-A0A941EYX9-F1
#
_cell.length_a   1.000
_cell.length_b   1.000
_cell.length_c   1.000
_cell.angle_alpha   90.00
_cell.angle_beta   90.00
_cell.angle_gamma   90.00
#
_symmetry.space_group_name_H-M   'P 1'
#
loop_
_entity.id
_entity.type
_entity.pdbx_description
1 polymer ?
#
loop_
_entity_poly.entity_id
_entity_poly.type
_entity_poly.pdbx_seq_one_letter_code
_entity_poly.pdbx_strand_id
1 'polypeptide(L)' 'MIFSVARFHVTVRWVVERTFSHLSNARRTVRDYERSEETHEAMVRWAAIRLMTR' A
#
# COMPACT_ATOMS: atom_id res chain seq x y z
N MET A 1 -9.01 9.59 -11.42
CA MET A 1 -9.16 10.20 -10.08
C MET A 1 -8.79 9.11 -9.10
N ILE A 2 -7.73 9.11 -8.30
CA ILE A 2 -6.83 10.09 -7.69
C ILE A 2 -5.47 9.35 -7.71
N PHE A 3 -4.41 9.81 -8.36
CA PHE A 3 -3.24 10.32 -7.67
C PHE A 3 -2.36 11.02 -8.70
N SER A 4 -2.38 12.34 -8.63
CA SER A 4 -1.45 13.23 -9.32
C SER A 4 -0.05 13.03 -8.73
N VAL A 5 0.84 12.31 -9.43
CA VAL A 5 2.24 12.08 -9.02
C VAL A 5 3.21 12.43 -10.17
N ALA A 6 2.86 13.41 -10.99
CA ALA A 6 3.74 13.88 -12.08
C ALA A 6 4.99 14.66 -11.58
N ARG A 7 5.19 14.80 -10.26
CA ARG A 7 6.18 15.71 -9.64
C ARG A 7 7.38 15.02 -8.97
N PHE A 8 7.40 13.69 -8.82
CA PHE A 8 8.45 13.00 -8.08
C PHE A 8 9.55 12.47 -9.02
N HIS A 9 10.42 13.41 -9.39
CA HIS A 9 11.73 13.32 -10.02
C HIS A 9 12.42 11.92 -9.98
N VAL A 10 12.11 11.06 -10.96
CA VAL A 10 12.80 9.84 -11.49
C VAL A 10 13.40 8.78 -10.52
N THR A 11 13.98 9.12 -9.36
CA THR A 11 14.63 8.17 -8.43
C THR A 11 13.71 7.60 -7.34
N VAL A 12 12.72 8.37 -6.89
CA VAL A 12 11.80 7.93 -5.82
C VAL A 12 10.64 7.07 -6.33
N ARG A 13 10.44 7.02 -7.65
CA ARG A 13 9.35 6.25 -8.27
C ARG A 13 9.41 4.77 -7.91
N TRP A 14 10.61 4.20 -7.95
CA TRP A 14 10.84 2.80 -7.58
C TRP A 14 10.45 2.50 -6.12
N VAL A 15 10.71 3.43 -5.18
CA VAL A 15 10.36 3.23 -3.76
C VAL A 15 8.85 3.10 -3.60
N VAL A 16 8.12 4.01 -4.26
CA VAL A 16 6.66 4.07 -4.21
C VAL A 16 6.07 2.82 -4.86
N GLU A 17 6.52 2.46 -6.06
CA GLU A 17 6.06 1.25 -6.77
C GLU A 17 6.33 -0.03 -5.98
N ARG A 18 7.49 -0.15 -5.33
CA ARG A 18 7.82 -1.34 -4.53
C ARG A 18 6.95 -1.44 -3.27
N THR A 19 6.61 -0.30 -2.67
CA THR A 19 5.67 -0.23 -1.54
C THR A 19 4.26 -0.64 -1.98
N PHE A 20 3.77 -0.12 -3.11
CA PHE A 20 2.50 -0.55 -3.68
C PHE A 20 2.49 -2.03 -4.06
N SER A 21 3.57 -2.55 -4.63
CA SER A 21 3.71 -3.97 -4.95
C SER A 21 3.60 -4.85 -3.70
N HIS A 22 4.16 -4.44 -2.56
CA HIS A 22 4.00 -5.15 -1.28
C HIS A 22 2.57 -5.11 -0.74
N LEU A 23 1.91 -3.94 -0.81
CA LEU A 23 0.50 -3.80 -0.42
C LEU A 23 -0.40 -4.64 -1.32
N SER A 24 -0.16 -4.66 -2.64
CA SER A 24 -0.89 -5.48 -3.60
C SER A 24 -0.55 -6.97 -3.51
N ASN A 25 0.54 -7.38 -2.85
CA ASN A 25 0.83 -8.79 -2.58
C ASN A 25 0.13 -9.26 -1.29
N ALA A 26 -0.21 -8.35 -0.38
CA ALA A 26 -1.08 -8.63 0.74
C ALA A 26 -2.52 -8.86 0.23
N ARG A 27 -2.86 -10.11 -0.10
CA ARG A 27 -4.17 -10.54 -0.65
C ARG A 27 -5.40 -9.97 0.08
N ARG A 28 -5.28 -9.64 1.37
CA ARG A 28 -6.33 -9.01 2.19
C ARG A 28 -6.61 -7.54 1.83
N THR A 29 -5.61 -6.81 1.35
CA THR A 29 -5.72 -5.39 0.96
C THR A 29 -6.07 -5.22 -0.53
N VAL A 30 -5.90 -6.26 -1.35
CA VAL A 30 -6.19 -6.24 -2.79
C VAL A 30 -7.68 -6.24 -3.12
N ARG A 31 -8.50 -6.73 -2.20
CA ARG A 31 -9.93 -6.79 -2.38
C ARG A 31 -10.56 -6.16 -1.15
N ASP A 32 -11.54 -5.30 -1.38
CA ASP A 32 -12.40 -4.74 -0.35
C ASP A 32 -13.33 -5.83 0.22
N TYR A 33 -12.75 -6.85 0.87
CA TYR A 33 -13.50 -7.87 1.60
C TYR A 33 -14.05 -7.32 2.91
N GLU A 34 -13.52 -6.19 3.36
CA GLU A 34 -13.83 -5.61 4.66
C GLU A 34 -14.84 -4.49 4.49
N ARG A 35 -16.04 -4.72 5.03
CA ARG A 35 -17.16 -3.76 5.00
C ARG A 35 -16.91 -2.50 5.84
N SER A 36 -15.92 -2.54 6.75
CA SER A 36 -15.59 -1.45 7.66
C SER A 36 -14.22 -0.86 7.31
N GLU A 37 -14.16 0.47 7.28
CA GLU A 37 -12.93 1.24 7.04
C GLU A 37 -11.86 0.95 8.11
N GLU A 38 -12.27 0.74 9.37
CA GLU A 38 -11.35 0.46 10.48
C GLU A 38 -10.56 -0.84 10.27
N THR A 39 -11.24 -1.88 9.77
CA THR A 39 -10.59 -3.17 9.52
C THR A 39 -9.61 -3.04 8.36
N HIS A 40 -10.03 -2.34 7.29
CA HIS A 40 -9.19 -2.11 6.12
C HIS A 40 -7.93 -1.31 6.49
N GLU A 41 -8.07 -0.30 7.34
CA GLU A 41 -6.96 0.50 7.85
C GLU A 41 -6.01 -0.32 8.73
N ALA A 42 -6.55 -1.21 9.57
CA ALA A 42 -5.74 -2.15 10.36
C ALA A 42 -4.94 -3.10 9.46
N MET A 43 -5.53 -3.63 8.39
CA MET A 43 -4.85 -4.51 7.44
C MET A 43 -3.70 -3.81 6.70
N VAL A 44 -3.89 -2.55 6.28
CA VAL A 44 -2.83 -1.74 5.65
C VAL A 44 -1.67 -1.50 6.65
N ARG A 45 -1.98 -1.18 7.91
CA ARG A 45 -0.97 -1.02 8.96
C ARG A 45 -0.20 -2.32 9.21
N TRP A 46 -0.89 -3.45 9.29
CA TRP A 46 -0.26 -4.76 9.44
C TRP A 46 0.69 -5.10 8.29
N ALA A 47 0.30 -4.79 7.05
CA ALA A 47 1.16 -4.97 5.88
C ALA A 47 2.42 -4.07 5.95
N ALA A 48 2.28 -2.83 6.41
CA ALA A 48 3.41 -1.91 6.60
C ALA A 48 4.36 -2.37 7.73
N ILE A 49 3.82 -2.83 8.85
CA ILE A 49 4.62 -3.40 9.96
C ILE A 49 5.40 -4.62 9.49
N ARG A 50 4.76 -5.51 8.70
CA ARG A 50 5.42 -6.68 8.14
C ARG A 50 6.57 -6.32 7.19
N LEU A 51 6.50 -5.19 6.50
CA LEU A 51 7.58 -4.68 5.66
C LEU A 51 8.74 -4.11 6.50
N MET A 52 8.44 -3.48 7.65
CA MET A 52 9.46 -2.95 8.58
C MET A 52 10.12 -4.01 9.46
N THR A 53 9.43 -5.13 9.71
CA THR A 53 9.91 -6.22 10.58
C THR A 53 10.75 -7.25 9.81
N ARG A 54 10.97 -7.04 8.51
CA ARG A 54 11.67 -7.95 7.61
C ARG A 54 13.03 -7.39 7.22
#